data_AF-A0A969APH1-F1
#
_entry.id   AF-A0A969APH1-F1
#
_cell.length_a   1.000
_cell.length_b   1.000
_cell.length_c   1.000
_cell.angle_alpha   90.00
_cell.angle_beta   90.00
_cell.angle_gamma   90.00
#
_symmetry.space_group_name_H-M   'P 1'
#
loop_
_entity.id
_entity.type
_entity.pdbx_description
1 polymer ?
#
loop_
_entity_poly.entity_id
_entity_poly.type
_entity_poly.pdbx_seq_one_letter_code
_entity_poly.pdbx_strand_id
1 'polypeptide(L)'
;MWARTHKAGEFTVHYGTTEAQLDQTSAPVQTTAEHDHTGSITLTGLKPGTMYHYQIYIGKVPSGPAGSFLTQPGIEEHREATYNPKGLFNFRFQFGSCANQNPKNGVGPSLPTLEINLEAQNSMNRDQQHQDGLNTQKQGLQGLKGMSILVKRLSSCEQQPIAQHMDQNKEH
;
A
#
# COMPACT_ATOMS: atom_id res chain seq x y z
N MET A 1 10.04 -2.45 1.59
CA MET A 1 9.61 -3.80 1.19
C MET A 1 9.91 -4.79 2.30
N TRP A 2 9.05 -5.77 2.52
CA TRP A 2 9.32 -6.87 3.45
C TRP A 2 8.82 -8.18 2.85
N ALA A 3 9.44 -9.28 3.23
CA ALA A 3 9.00 -10.63 2.88
C ALA A 3 9.33 -11.60 4.00
N ARG A 4 8.60 -12.71 4.04
CA ARG A 4 8.89 -13.84 4.91
C ARG A 4 9.10 -15.08 4.05
N THR A 5 10.18 -15.81 4.28
CA THR A 5 10.49 -17.05 3.58
C THR A 5 10.07 -18.26 4.40
N HIS A 6 9.86 -19.41 3.76
CA HIS A 6 9.50 -20.64 4.46
C HIS A 6 10.65 -21.18 5.34
N LYS A 7 11.89 -20.99 4.89
CA LYS A 7 13.13 -21.35 5.60
C LYS A 7 14.10 -20.17 5.56
N ALA A 8 15.05 -20.14 6.48
CA ALA A 8 16.16 -19.19 6.44
C ALA A 8 16.88 -19.23 5.09
N GLY A 9 17.27 -18.07 4.59
CA GLY A 9 17.87 -17.93 3.27
C GLY A 9 17.91 -16.47 2.83
N GLU A 10 17.96 -16.28 1.52
CA GLU A 10 18.10 -14.96 0.93
C GLU A 10 16.99 -14.71 -0.10
N PHE A 11 16.53 -13.47 -0.19
CA PHE A 11 15.68 -13.01 -1.28
C PHE A 11 16.16 -11.68 -1.86
N THR A 12 15.83 -11.43 -3.12
CA THR A 12 15.97 -10.12 -3.78
C THR A 12 14.60 -9.59 -4.21
N VAL A 13 14.48 -8.27 -4.32
CA VAL A 13 13.32 -7.61 -4.90
C VAL A 13 13.70 -7.14 -6.29
N HIS A 14 13.02 -7.66 -7.31
CA HIS A 14 13.12 -7.14 -8.67
C HIS A 14 11.97 -6.16 -8.87
N TYR A 15 12.24 -4.99 -9.43
CA TYR A 15 11.23 -3.94 -9.59
C TYR A 15 11.48 -3.08 -10.82
N GLY A 16 10.44 -2.41 -11.30
CA GLY A 16 10.50 -1.53 -12.47
C GLY A 16 9.18 -0.79 -12.68
N THR A 17 9.13 0.13 -13.64
CA THR A 17 7.93 0.96 -13.88
C THR A 17 6.87 0.29 -14.76
N THR A 18 7.12 -0.93 -15.24
CA THR A 18 6.15 -1.75 -15.96
C THR A 18 6.23 -3.21 -15.51
N GLU A 19 5.12 -3.94 -15.55
CA GLU A 19 5.08 -5.36 -15.16
C GLU A 19 6.01 -6.23 -16.01
N ALA A 20 6.14 -5.91 -17.29
CA ALA A 20 6.95 -6.67 -18.24
C ALA A 20 8.46 -6.40 -18.09
N GLN A 21 8.87 -5.33 -17.39
CA GLN A 21 10.26 -4.91 -17.28
C GLN A 21 10.60 -4.54 -15.83
N LEU A 22 11.05 -5.55 -15.07
CA LEU A 22 11.61 -5.40 -13.72
C LEU A 22 13.14 -5.25 -13.82
N ASP A 23 13.57 -4.10 -14.30
CA ASP A 23 14.96 -3.79 -14.69
C ASP A 23 15.89 -3.43 -13.53
N GLN A 24 15.34 -3.25 -12.33
CA GLN A 24 16.10 -2.96 -11.12
C GLN A 24 16.03 -4.13 -10.14
N THR A 25 17.11 -4.32 -9.39
CA THR A 25 17.22 -5.36 -8.38
C THR A 25 17.77 -4.77 -7.08
N SER A 26 17.13 -5.09 -5.96
CA SER A 26 17.60 -4.69 -4.64
C SER A 26 18.90 -5.39 -4.27
N ALA A 27 19.58 -4.89 -3.24
CA ALA A 27 20.54 -5.71 -2.52
C ALA A 27 19.84 -6.97 -1.97
N PRO A 28 20.56 -8.09 -1.82
CA PRO A 28 19.99 -9.28 -1.22
C PRO A 28 19.64 -9.08 0.25
N VAL A 29 18.56 -9.72 0.69
CA VAL A 29 18.03 -9.64 2.05
C VAL A 29 18.07 -11.03 2.68
N GLN A 30 18.78 -11.13 3.80
CA GLN A 30 18.87 -12.35 4.58
C GLN A 30 17.67 -12.51 5.49
N THR A 31 17.15 -13.72 5.57
CA THR A 31 16.12 -14.16 6.52
C THR A 31 16.69 -15.25 7.40
N THR A 32 16.37 -15.17 8.68
CA THR A 32 16.96 -16.05 9.71
C THR A 32 15.85 -16.65 10.57
N ALA A 33 16.10 -17.81 11.17
CA ALA A 33 15.11 -18.48 12.00
C ALA A 33 14.76 -17.65 13.25
N GLU A 34 15.75 -16.93 13.77
CA GLU A 34 15.67 -16.05 14.94
C GLU A 34 14.70 -14.87 14.72
N HIS A 35 14.45 -14.51 13.45
CA HIS A 35 13.54 -13.44 13.05
C HIS A 35 12.32 -13.97 12.29
N ASP A 36 11.87 -15.19 12.60
CA ASP A 36 10.70 -15.83 11.98
C ASP A 36 10.79 -15.88 10.44
N HIS A 37 12.01 -16.03 9.92
CA HIS A 37 12.33 -15.98 8.49
C HIS A 37 11.86 -14.70 7.78
N THR A 38 11.77 -13.59 8.50
CA THR A 38 11.37 -12.29 7.96
C THR A 38 12.58 -11.43 7.64
N GLY A 39 12.51 -10.69 6.54
CA GLY A 39 13.49 -9.70 6.14
C GLY A 39 12.83 -8.46 5.55
N SER A 40 13.50 -7.32 5.63
CA SER A 40 13.00 -6.07 5.07
C SER A 40 14.12 -5.27 4.40
N ILE A 41 13.75 -4.46 3.41
CA ILE A 41 14.65 -3.58 2.68
C ILE A 41 13.96 -2.28 2.29
N THR A 42 14.70 -1.19 2.35
CA THR A 42 14.30 0.12 1.81
C THR A 42 14.81 0.24 0.38
N LEU A 43 13.90 0.50 -0.55
CA LEU A 43 14.26 0.90 -1.92
C LEU A 43 14.41 2.43 -1.94
N THR A 44 15.52 2.92 -2.50
CA THR A 44 15.85 4.35 -2.52
C THR A 44 16.03 4.86 -3.95
N GLY A 45 15.97 6.17 -4.15
CA GLY A 45 16.18 6.78 -5.48
C GLY A 45 15.03 6.53 -6.47
N LEU A 46 13.85 6.19 -5.96
CA LEU A 46 12.67 6.01 -6.79
C LEU A 46 12.10 7.37 -7.22
N LYS A 47 11.55 7.42 -8.43
CA LYS A 47 10.86 8.61 -8.92
C LYS A 47 9.61 8.87 -8.08
N PRO A 48 9.30 10.11 -7.67
CA PRO A 48 8.05 10.43 -6.99
C PRO A 48 6.83 10.21 -7.92
N GLY A 49 5.64 10.07 -7.33
CA GLY A 49 4.37 9.92 -8.06
C GLY A 49 4.35 8.77 -9.09
N THR A 50 5.22 7.77 -8.96
CA THR A 50 5.49 6.76 -9.98
C THR A 50 5.03 5.40 -9.50
N MET A 51 4.26 4.69 -10.34
CA MET A 51 3.90 3.31 -10.09
C MET A 51 5.11 2.41 -10.38
N TYR A 52 5.46 1.59 -9.39
CA TYR A 52 6.46 0.54 -9.53
C TYR A 52 5.81 -0.82 -9.34
N HIS A 53 6.16 -1.75 -10.21
CA HIS A 53 5.84 -3.16 -10.10
C HIS A 53 7.03 -3.90 -9.49
N TYR A 54 6.76 -4.96 -8.73
CA TYR A 54 7.80 -5.75 -8.10
C TYR A 54 7.45 -7.24 -8.06
N GLN A 55 8.50 -8.06 -8.01
CA GLN A 55 8.45 -9.50 -7.78
C GLN A 55 9.58 -9.87 -6.82
N ILE A 56 9.29 -10.72 -5.84
CA ILE A 56 10.32 -11.29 -4.96
C ILE A 56 10.94 -12.51 -5.66
N TYR A 57 12.26 -12.63 -5.55
CA TYR A 57 13.03 -13.77 -6.05
C TYR A 57 13.78 -14.45 -4.93
N ILE A 58 13.80 -15.79 -4.95
CA ILE A 58 14.71 -16.61 -4.16
C ILE A 58 15.66 -17.30 -5.15
N GLY A 59 16.92 -16.86 -5.15
CA GLY A 59 17.84 -17.18 -6.25
C GLY A 59 17.29 -16.66 -7.58
N LYS A 60 17.05 -17.56 -8.55
CA LYS A 60 16.51 -17.21 -9.88
C LYS A 60 15.01 -17.47 -10.02
N VAL A 61 14.35 -17.88 -8.94
CA VAL A 61 12.95 -18.33 -8.98
C VAL A 61 12.03 -17.23 -8.43
N PRO A 62 11.08 -16.72 -9.23
CA PRO A 62 10.01 -15.85 -8.73
C PRO A 62 9.26 -16.56 -7.61
N SER A 63 9.13 -15.91 -6.45
CA SER A 63 8.57 -16.50 -5.23
C SER A 63 7.52 -15.58 -4.62
N GLY A 64 6.32 -16.10 -4.39
CA GLY A 64 5.17 -15.31 -3.92
C GLY A 64 4.54 -14.46 -5.02
N PRO A 65 3.40 -13.80 -4.73
CA PRO A 65 2.71 -12.96 -5.70
C PRO A 65 3.52 -11.72 -6.06
N ALA A 66 3.47 -11.33 -7.34
CA ALA A 66 3.87 -10.01 -7.78
C ALA A 66 2.96 -8.95 -7.15
N GLY A 67 3.44 -7.71 -7.10
CA GLY A 67 2.65 -6.58 -6.65
C GLY A 67 3.12 -5.27 -7.28
N SER A 68 2.49 -4.18 -6.85
CA SER A 68 2.95 -2.84 -7.20
C SER A 68 2.72 -1.88 -6.04
N PHE A 69 3.35 -0.71 -6.12
CA PHE A 69 3.18 0.39 -5.20
C PHE A 69 3.35 1.71 -5.93
N LEU A 70 2.66 2.75 -5.46
CA LEU A 70 2.79 4.12 -5.94
C LEU A 70 3.69 4.88 -4.97
N THR A 71 4.79 5.47 -5.45
CA THR A 71 5.61 6.35 -4.61
C THR A 71 4.84 7.63 -4.30
N GLN A 72 5.17 8.25 -3.17
CA GLN A 72 4.54 9.51 -2.78
C GLN A 72 4.79 10.60 -3.84
N PRO A 73 3.81 11.48 -4.13
CA PRO A 73 4.02 12.62 -5.01
C PRO A 73 5.16 13.51 -4.53
N GLY A 74 5.94 14.06 -5.47
CA GLY A 74 6.99 15.01 -5.16
C GLY A 74 6.43 16.41 -4.97
N ILE A 75 6.98 17.16 -4.00
CA ILE A 75 6.60 18.57 -3.77
C ILE A 75 6.89 19.41 -5.01
N GLU A 76 8.04 19.19 -5.67
CA GLU A 76 8.46 19.99 -6.83
C GLU A 76 7.54 19.80 -8.04
N GLU A 77 7.00 18.60 -8.25
CA GLU A 77 6.06 18.31 -9.35
C GLU A 77 4.74 19.08 -9.21
N HIS A 78 4.42 19.50 -7.99
CA HIS A 78 3.19 20.22 -7.66
C HIS A 78 3.41 21.72 -7.47
N ARG A 79 4.67 22.18 -7.50
CA ARG A 79 5.00 23.58 -7.23
C ARG A 79 4.69 24.44 -8.46
N GLU A 80 3.88 25.47 -8.25
CA GLU A 80 3.65 26.53 -9.23
C GLU A 80 3.87 27.88 -8.55
N ALA A 81 4.57 28.79 -9.20
CA ALA A 81 5.07 30.02 -8.59
C ALA A 81 3.96 30.92 -8.02
N THR A 82 2.79 30.93 -8.65
CA THR A 82 1.71 31.89 -8.34
C THR A 82 0.66 31.29 -7.40
N TYR A 83 0.17 30.09 -7.72
CA TYR A 83 -1.03 29.51 -7.11
C TYR A 83 -0.74 28.30 -6.22
N ASN A 84 0.42 27.65 -6.36
CA ASN A 84 0.85 26.57 -5.46
C ASN A 84 2.35 26.63 -5.12
N PRO A 85 2.85 27.75 -4.54
CA PRO A 85 4.28 27.92 -4.30
C PRO A 85 4.84 26.96 -3.25
N LYS A 86 3.97 26.24 -2.52
CA LYS A 86 4.35 25.24 -1.50
C LYS A 86 4.32 23.81 -2.02
N GLY A 87 3.90 23.58 -3.27
CA GLY A 87 3.81 22.24 -3.86
C GLY A 87 2.88 21.30 -3.09
N LEU A 88 1.74 21.84 -2.60
CA LEU A 88 0.75 21.04 -1.90
C LEU A 88 0.07 20.07 -2.87
N PHE A 89 -0.17 18.84 -2.43
CA PHE A 89 -0.87 17.81 -3.19
C PHE A 89 -1.98 17.18 -2.35
N ASN A 90 -3.01 16.68 -3.05
CA ASN A 90 -4.07 15.92 -2.42
C ASN A 90 -3.63 14.47 -2.26
N PHE A 91 -4.11 13.80 -1.21
CA PHE A 91 -3.91 12.36 -1.04
C PHE A 91 -5.24 11.71 -0.67
N ARG A 92 -5.41 10.45 -1.07
CA ARG A 92 -6.54 9.61 -0.72
C ARG A 92 -6.01 8.29 -0.19
N PHE A 93 -6.66 7.76 0.83
CA PHE A 93 -6.27 6.50 1.45
C PHE A 93 -7.51 5.78 1.97
N GLN A 94 -7.37 4.48 2.15
CA GLN A 94 -8.35 3.62 2.82
C GLN A 94 -7.68 2.99 4.02
N PHE A 95 -8.48 2.77 5.06
CA PHE A 95 -8.04 2.10 6.27
C PHE A 95 -9.01 0.95 6.58
N GLY A 96 -8.46 -0.18 7.00
CA GLY A 96 -9.22 -1.31 7.49
C GLY A 96 -8.82 -1.59 8.94
N SER A 97 -9.78 -1.93 9.78
CA SER A 97 -9.55 -2.29 11.18
C SER A 97 -10.41 -3.50 11.60
N CYS A 98 -10.07 -4.09 12.74
CA CYS A 98 -10.84 -5.15 13.41
C CYS A 98 -11.21 -6.36 12.50
N ALA A 99 -10.28 -6.76 11.62
CA ALA A 99 -10.40 -7.96 10.80
C ALA A 99 -10.26 -9.23 11.67
N ASN A 100 -11.34 -9.58 12.38
CA ASN A 100 -11.39 -10.76 13.25
C ASN A 100 -11.44 -12.04 12.41
N GLN A 101 -10.34 -12.79 12.45
CA GLN A 101 -10.15 -14.02 11.69
C GLN A 101 -10.57 -15.29 12.46
N ASN A 102 -11.19 -15.15 13.65
CA ASN A 102 -11.63 -16.31 14.43
C ASN A 102 -12.70 -17.10 13.66
N PRO A 103 -12.49 -18.41 13.39
CA PRO A 103 -13.46 -19.21 12.63
C PRO A 103 -14.76 -19.49 13.38
N LYS A 104 -14.82 -19.31 14.71
CA LYS A 104 -16.03 -19.59 15.52
C LYS A 104 -17.01 -18.42 15.55
N ASN A 105 -16.53 -17.18 15.51
CA ASN A 105 -17.33 -15.97 15.72
C ASN A 105 -16.79 -14.73 14.97
N GLY A 106 -15.94 -14.93 13.97
CA GLY A 106 -15.45 -13.91 13.05
C GLY A 106 -15.74 -14.32 11.60
N VAL A 107 -15.12 -13.61 10.66
CA VAL A 107 -15.33 -13.86 9.21
C VAL A 107 -14.49 -15.06 8.73
N GLY A 108 -13.70 -15.67 9.62
CA GLY A 108 -12.74 -16.72 9.28
C GLY A 108 -11.59 -16.18 8.40
N PRO A 109 -10.96 -17.03 7.56
CA PRO A 109 -9.86 -16.59 6.70
C PRO A 109 -10.33 -15.75 5.50
N SER A 110 -11.64 -15.70 5.21
CA SER A 110 -12.15 -14.86 4.13
C SER A 110 -12.10 -13.39 4.56
N LEU A 111 -11.56 -12.56 3.67
CA LEU A 111 -11.37 -11.14 3.91
C LEU A 111 -11.97 -10.34 2.74
N PRO A 112 -13.29 -10.48 2.46
CA PRO A 112 -13.92 -9.84 1.30
C PRO A 112 -13.80 -8.31 1.33
N THR A 113 -13.77 -7.71 2.53
CA THR A 113 -13.51 -6.27 2.67
C THR A 113 -12.11 -5.88 2.19
N LEU A 114 -11.11 -6.76 2.30
CA LEU A 114 -9.77 -6.49 1.76
C LEU A 114 -9.73 -6.62 0.25
N GLU A 115 -10.58 -7.45 -0.36
CA GLU A 115 -10.73 -7.52 -1.82
C GLU A 115 -11.37 -6.24 -2.36
N ILE A 116 -12.43 -5.73 -1.69
CA ILE A 116 -13.04 -4.44 -2.04
C ILE A 116 -12.06 -3.29 -1.82
N ASN A 117 -11.30 -3.31 -0.72
CA ASN A 117 -10.27 -2.29 -0.46
C ASN A 117 -9.15 -2.36 -1.48
N LEU A 118 -8.77 -3.56 -1.96
CA LEU A 118 -7.86 -3.68 -3.08
C LEU A 118 -8.45 -2.92 -4.26
N GLU A 119 -9.65 -3.27 -4.70
CA GLU A 119 -10.34 -2.62 -5.82
C GLU A 119 -10.38 -1.08 -5.68
N ALA A 120 -10.76 -0.58 -4.52
CA ALA A 120 -10.92 0.84 -4.31
C ALA A 120 -9.56 1.55 -4.06
N GLN A 121 -8.54 0.88 -3.53
CA GLN A 121 -7.17 1.39 -3.51
C GLN A 121 -6.68 1.68 -4.91
N ASN A 122 -7.01 0.79 -5.82
CA ASN A 122 -6.57 0.99 -7.16
C ASN A 122 -7.45 1.86 -8.06
N SER A 123 -8.67 2.19 -7.66
CA SER A 123 -9.34 3.39 -8.19
C SER A 123 -8.66 4.66 -7.70
N MET A 124 -8.25 4.75 -6.43
CA MET A 124 -7.54 5.93 -5.90
C MET A 124 -6.20 6.16 -6.61
N ASN A 125 -5.41 5.13 -6.87
CA ASN A 125 -4.15 5.26 -7.61
C ASN A 125 -4.39 5.77 -9.04
N ARG A 126 -5.44 5.29 -9.72
CA ARG A 126 -5.82 5.81 -11.05
C ARG A 126 -6.29 7.25 -11.00
N ASP A 127 -7.09 7.61 -10.00
CA ASP A 127 -7.57 8.97 -9.84
C ASP A 127 -6.41 9.92 -9.56
N GLN A 128 -5.42 9.50 -8.77
CA GLN A 128 -4.19 10.26 -8.55
C GLN A 128 -3.42 10.43 -9.87
N GLN A 129 -3.18 9.35 -10.60
CA GLN A 129 -2.54 9.42 -11.92
C GLN A 129 -3.35 10.24 -12.93
N HIS A 130 -4.68 10.22 -12.85
CA HIS A 130 -5.56 11.04 -13.68
C HIS A 130 -5.54 12.50 -13.25
N GLN A 131 -5.41 12.81 -11.96
CA GLN A 131 -5.31 14.17 -11.45
C GLN A 131 -3.94 14.78 -11.80
N ASP A 132 -2.87 14.03 -11.58
CA ASP A 132 -1.50 14.38 -11.98
C ASP A 132 -1.44 14.50 -13.50
N GLY A 133 -2.09 13.55 -14.17
CA GLY A 133 -2.42 13.55 -15.59
C GLY A 133 -3.10 14.85 -15.98
N LEU A 134 -4.22 15.27 -15.40
CA LEU A 134 -4.95 16.50 -15.72
C LEU A 134 -4.12 17.77 -15.44
N ASN A 135 -3.31 17.77 -14.38
CA ASN A 135 -2.35 18.83 -14.11
C ASN A 135 -1.29 18.90 -15.23
N THR A 136 -0.85 17.74 -15.74
CA THR A 136 -0.03 17.64 -16.96
C THR A 136 -0.84 17.78 -18.27
N GLN A 137 -2.17 17.58 -18.30
CA GLN A 137 -3.03 17.61 -19.50
C GLN A 137 -3.64 18.98 -19.77
N LYS A 138 -3.55 19.91 -18.82
CA LYS A 138 -3.38 21.33 -19.18
C LYS A 138 -2.16 21.54 -20.12
N GLN A 139 -1.34 20.51 -20.34
CA GLN A 139 -0.31 20.40 -21.38
C GLN A 139 -0.44 19.15 -22.32
N GLY A 140 -1.59 18.44 -22.44
CA GLY A 140 -1.80 17.39 -23.48
C GLY A 140 -2.51 16.07 -23.08
N LEU A 141 -3.30 15.50 -24.01
CA LEU A 141 -4.44 14.54 -23.93
C LEU A 141 -4.25 13.02 -23.60
N GLN A 142 -5.31 12.41 -23.01
CA GLN A 142 -5.88 11.02 -22.97
C GLN A 142 -5.19 9.79 -22.32
N GLY A 143 -5.94 9.04 -21.47
CA GLY A 143 -6.15 7.58 -21.64
C GLY A 143 -5.77 6.54 -20.53
N LEU A 144 -6.79 5.98 -19.86
CA LEU A 144 -7.05 4.57 -19.42
C LEU A 144 -6.19 3.74 -18.40
N LYS A 145 -6.86 3.43 -17.26
CA LYS A 145 -7.08 2.18 -16.46
C LYS A 145 -5.98 1.09 -16.19
N GLY A 146 -5.68 0.86 -14.90
CA GLY A 146 -5.09 -0.38 -14.30
C GLY A 146 -4.87 -0.30 -12.77
N MET A 147 -4.78 -1.41 -11.99
CA MET A 147 -5.03 -1.49 -10.53
C MET A 147 -4.01 -2.32 -9.65
N SER A 148 -3.53 -1.80 -8.48
CA SER A 148 -2.63 -2.38 -7.41
C SER A 148 -2.97 -2.32 -5.85
N ILE A 149 -2.20 -3.11 -5.04
CA ILE A 149 -2.26 -3.68 -3.65
C ILE A 149 -1.84 -2.81 -2.41
N LEU A 150 -2.30 -3.29 -1.23
CA LEU A 150 -2.36 -2.80 0.17
C LEU A 150 -1.08 -2.96 1.06
N VAL A 151 -0.87 -2.03 2.02
CA VAL A 151 0.11 -2.11 3.13
C VAL A 151 -0.59 -2.15 4.50
N LYS A 152 -0.14 -3.04 5.39
CA LYS A 152 -0.74 -3.34 6.72
C LYS A 152 0.14 -2.80 7.86
N ARG A 153 -0.45 -2.12 8.85
CA ARG A 153 0.09 -2.00 10.22
C ARG A 153 -1.04 -2.35 11.20
N LEU A 154 -0.84 -3.40 11.99
CA LEU A 154 -1.78 -3.83 13.01
C LEU A 154 -1.49 -3.04 14.30
N SER A 155 -2.45 -2.22 14.73
CA SER A 155 -2.55 -1.80 16.12
C SER A 155 -3.86 -2.37 16.69
N SER A 156 -3.75 -2.91 17.90
CA SER A 156 -4.80 -3.61 18.66
C SER A 156 -6.13 -2.83 18.68
N CYS A 157 -7.23 -3.54 18.40
CA CYS A 157 -8.61 -3.08 18.56
C CYS A 157 -8.97 -3.33 20.03
N GLU A 158 -8.79 -2.31 20.89
CA GLU A 158 -9.16 -2.36 22.30
C GLU A 158 -10.70 -2.29 22.40
N GLN A 159 -11.33 -3.38 22.85
CA GLN A 159 -12.76 -3.38 23.16
C GLN A 159 -12.98 -2.54 24.41
N GLN A 160 -13.44 -1.29 24.27
CA GLN A 160 -13.90 -0.51 25.42
C GLN A 160 -15.19 -1.16 25.99
N PRO A 161 -15.28 -1.38 27.32
CA PRO A 161 -16.50 -1.83 27.94
C PRO A 161 -17.54 -0.69 27.95
N ILE A 162 -18.76 -1.01 27.53
CA ILE A 162 -19.90 -0.09 27.64
C ILE A 162 -20.23 0.04 29.12
N ALA A 163 -19.85 1.17 29.72
CA ALA A 163 -20.41 1.63 30.98
C ALA A 163 -20.68 3.13 30.86
N GLN A 164 -21.95 3.50 30.64
CA GLN A 164 -22.50 4.75 31.18
C GLN A 164 -23.97 4.54 31.60
N HIS A 165 -24.16 4.67 32.91
CA HIS A 165 -25.37 5.08 33.59
C HIS A 165 -26.03 6.28 32.90
N MET A 166 -27.37 6.31 32.84
CA MET A 166 -28.12 7.54 33.07
C MET A 166 -29.27 7.24 34.03
N ASP A 167 -29.20 7.92 35.17
CA ASP A 167 -30.22 8.00 36.20
C ASP A 167 -31.05 9.28 35.97
N GLN A 168 -32.34 9.18 36.28
CA GLN A 168 -33.32 10.24 36.58
C GLN A 168 -33.91 11.11 35.45
N ASN A 169 -35.24 11.01 35.30
CA ASN A 169 -36.12 12.18 35.37
C ASN A 169 -37.46 11.80 36.01
N LYS A 170 -37.75 12.49 37.13
CA LYS A 170 -39.04 12.60 37.83
C LYS A 170 -39.81 13.80 37.27
N GLU A 171 -41.09 13.89 37.66
CA GLU A 171 -42.05 15.01 37.53
C GLU A 171 -42.92 14.98 36.25
N HIS A 172 -44.26 15.02 36.29
CA HIS A 172 -45.30 15.19 37.31
C HIS A 172 -46.49 14.27 36.97
#